data_AF-A0A840UXW0-F1
#
_entry.id   AF-A0A840UXW0-F1
#
_cell.length_a   1.000
_cell.length_b   1.000
_cell.length_c   1.000
_cell.angle_alpha   90.00
_cell.angle_beta   90.00
_cell.angle_gamma   90.00
#
_symmetry.space_group_name_H-M   'P 1'
#
loop_
_entity.id
_entity.type
_entity.pdbx_description
1 polymer ?
#
loop_
_entity_poly.entity_id
_entity_poly.type
_entity_poly.pdbx_seq_one_letter_code
_entity_poly.pdbx_strand_id
1 'polypeptide(L)'
;MAKQPVVLIIRDGWGENPGGQKTAKKDGNATLLAETPFHDEVLSGCPKAFLSASGMDVGLPEGQMGNSEVGHLNLGAGRIVYQDLTRINKAIADGEMEENATFKEAIQAASGKGKRLHFVGLVSDGGVHSHLDHLCSMVAMAKKGGAHEIMVHAITDGRDTSPTAGAGYLSTVEDRIAEQGARIATVVGRYYAMDRDKRWERVKLAWDAIVHGKGAEKDILASEAVAEMYQNEKTDEFLLPMVFCEANKQRIRSGDVVIFFNFRADRARQLSEVFLHEGTWKPFKAGRRPKVHYVTLTEYDADYDCDVIFPPERLEMVLGEVVANAGRNQLRIAETEKYPHVTYFFNGGEEKCFNGEDRKIIPSPKDVATYDLKPEMSSAEVTDTVVSKLKDYDLVIINFANPDMVGHTGVVEAAIKACERIDASVKEVVEETLRLGGQLLITADHGNCEFMINADGSPHTAHTTNLVRLFYVANETAGVQLADGILADVAPTLLAMLGLPQPSQMTGKSLLSK
;
A
#
# COMPACT_ATOMS: atom_id res chain seq x y z
N MET A 1 9.81 -40.54 2.30
CA MET A 1 9.83 -40.35 3.77
C MET A 1 9.00 -39.13 4.09
N ALA A 2 8.29 -39.10 5.22
CA ALA A 2 7.57 -37.90 5.65
C ALA A 2 8.56 -36.76 5.87
N LYS A 3 8.22 -35.55 5.44
CA LYS A 3 9.04 -34.35 5.66
C LYS A 3 8.86 -33.82 7.07
N GLN A 4 9.84 -33.03 7.52
CA GLN A 4 9.79 -32.24 8.74
C GLN A 4 9.45 -30.81 8.33
N PRO A 5 8.17 -30.40 8.37
CA PRO A 5 7.76 -29.12 7.81
C PRO A 5 8.20 -27.95 8.71
N VAL A 6 8.62 -26.87 8.08
CA VAL A 6 8.66 -25.53 8.68
C VAL A 6 7.34 -24.84 8.33
N VAL A 7 6.60 -24.39 9.35
CA VAL A 7 5.25 -23.83 9.17
C VAL A 7 5.20 -22.39 9.64
N LEU A 8 4.64 -21.50 8.83
CA LEU A 8 4.21 -20.16 9.24
C LEU A 8 2.69 -20.14 9.38
N ILE A 9 2.21 -19.85 10.59
CA ILE A 9 0.80 -19.57 10.85
C ILE A 9 0.63 -18.06 11.02
N ILE A 10 -0.23 -17.47 10.20
CA ILE A 10 -0.64 -16.06 10.27
C ILE A 10 -2.07 -16.03 10.83
N ARG A 11 -2.21 -15.49 12.04
CA ARG A 11 -3.51 -15.20 12.68
C ARG A 11 -3.91 -13.79 12.29
N ASP A 12 -4.56 -13.65 11.14
CA ASP A 12 -4.82 -12.36 10.50
C ASP A 12 -5.58 -11.43 11.44
N GLY A 13 -5.10 -10.19 11.63
CA GLY A 13 -5.72 -9.21 12.53
C GLY A 13 -5.58 -9.49 14.03
N TRP A 14 -4.62 -10.32 14.47
CA TRP A 14 -4.36 -10.62 15.89
C TRP A 14 -3.21 -9.78 16.46
N GLY A 15 -3.52 -8.59 16.98
CA GLY A 15 -2.54 -7.68 17.60
C GLY A 15 -2.43 -7.80 19.12
N GLU A 16 -1.48 -7.05 19.70
CA GLU A 16 -1.23 -6.95 21.14
C GLU A 16 -1.59 -5.54 21.65
N ASN A 17 -2.75 -5.43 22.31
CA ASN A 17 -3.17 -4.17 22.89
C ASN A 17 -2.32 -3.83 24.14
N PRO A 18 -1.64 -2.66 24.18
CA PRO A 18 -0.78 -2.27 25.29
C PRO A 18 -1.52 -2.06 26.62
N GLY A 19 -2.83 -1.85 26.60
CA GLY A 19 -3.67 -1.76 27.80
C GLY A 19 -3.87 -3.09 28.53
N GLY A 20 -3.65 -4.22 27.84
CA GLY A 20 -3.70 -5.58 28.38
C GLY A 20 -5.03 -5.92 29.07
N GLN A 21 -5.00 -6.85 30.03
CA GLN A 21 -6.21 -7.32 30.73
C GLN A 21 -6.97 -6.18 31.45
N LYS A 22 -6.28 -5.10 31.82
CA LYS A 22 -6.88 -3.98 32.57
C LYS A 22 -7.92 -3.23 31.75
N THR A 23 -7.69 -3.10 30.44
CA THR A 23 -8.60 -2.38 29.53
C THR A 23 -9.36 -3.30 28.60
N ALA A 24 -9.10 -4.62 28.63
CA ALA A 24 -9.68 -5.59 27.68
C ALA A 24 -11.20 -5.43 27.46
N LYS A 25 -11.99 -5.32 28.54
CA LYS A 25 -13.45 -5.10 28.43
C LYS A 25 -13.83 -3.74 27.85
N LYS A 26 -13.06 -2.69 28.18
CA LYS A 26 -13.32 -1.32 27.71
C LYS A 26 -12.99 -1.19 26.23
N ASP A 27 -11.89 -1.78 25.81
CA ASP A 27 -11.37 -1.70 24.45
C ASP A 27 -12.01 -2.74 23.52
N GLY A 28 -12.83 -3.66 24.05
CA GLY A 28 -13.38 -4.78 23.29
C GLY A 28 -12.31 -5.74 22.79
N ASN A 29 -11.25 -5.95 23.56
CA ASN A 29 -10.10 -6.76 23.15
C ASN A 29 -10.48 -8.26 23.11
N ALA A 30 -10.88 -8.74 21.94
CA ALA A 30 -11.32 -10.12 21.77
C ALA A 30 -10.19 -11.13 22.03
N THR A 31 -8.92 -10.78 21.80
CA THR A 31 -7.79 -11.70 22.01
C THR A 31 -7.55 -12.01 23.49
N LEU A 32 -7.92 -11.11 24.41
CA LEU A 32 -7.82 -11.29 25.86
C LEU A 32 -9.14 -11.64 26.55
N LEU A 33 -10.26 -11.48 25.85
CA LEU A 33 -11.60 -11.82 26.37
C LEU A 33 -12.02 -13.24 25.98
N ALA A 34 -11.44 -13.81 24.93
CA ALA A 34 -11.68 -15.17 24.48
C ALA A 34 -11.05 -16.23 25.39
N GLU A 35 -11.68 -17.39 25.48
CA GLU A 35 -11.09 -18.56 26.13
C GLU A 35 -10.11 -19.26 25.17
N THR A 36 -8.82 -18.95 25.27
CA THR A 36 -7.76 -19.47 24.38
C THR A 36 -6.75 -20.34 25.13
N PRO A 37 -7.15 -21.51 25.66
CA PRO A 37 -6.31 -22.31 26.54
C PRO A 37 -5.01 -22.80 25.87
N PHE A 38 -5.01 -23.07 24.57
CA PHE A 38 -3.78 -23.47 23.90
C PHE A 38 -2.78 -22.30 23.83
N HIS A 39 -3.25 -21.10 23.51
CA HIS A 39 -2.46 -19.88 23.56
C HIS A 39 -1.91 -19.62 24.97
N ASP A 40 -2.78 -19.68 25.97
CA ASP A 40 -2.45 -19.31 27.35
C ASP A 40 -1.51 -20.30 28.02
N GLU A 41 -1.72 -21.60 27.83
CA GLU A 41 -0.95 -22.64 28.52
C GLU A 41 0.31 -23.06 27.76
N VAL A 42 0.22 -23.17 26.42
CA VAL A 42 1.30 -23.73 25.60
C VAL A 42 2.14 -22.64 24.96
N LEU A 43 1.51 -21.70 24.24
CA LEU A 43 2.26 -20.68 23.51
C LEU A 43 2.93 -19.67 24.46
N SER A 44 2.34 -19.38 25.63
CA SER A 44 2.94 -18.50 26.63
C SER A 44 4.32 -18.94 27.12
N GLY A 45 4.59 -20.26 27.14
CA GLY A 45 5.86 -20.86 27.55
C GLY A 45 6.90 -20.98 26.43
N CYS A 46 6.52 -20.69 25.18
CA CYS A 46 7.43 -20.74 24.03
C CYS A 46 8.32 -19.49 23.94
N PRO A 47 9.51 -19.58 23.30
CA PRO A 47 10.26 -18.38 22.89
C PRO A 47 9.37 -17.45 22.07
N LYS A 48 9.34 -16.17 22.44
CA LYS A 48 8.45 -15.18 21.84
C LYS A 48 9.10 -13.80 21.72
N ALA A 49 8.64 -13.04 20.74
CA ALA A 49 9.06 -11.67 20.46
C ALA A 49 7.85 -10.82 20.02
N PHE A 50 8.07 -9.53 19.88
CA PHE A 50 7.16 -8.58 19.25
C PHE A 50 7.65 -8.19 17.87
N LEU A 51 6.73 -8.05 16.92
CA LEU A 51 6.98 -7.48 15.62
C LEU A 51 6.18 -6.19 15.43
N SER A 52 6.82 -5.17 14.87
CA SER A 52 6.12 -4.02 14.31
C SER A 52 5.50 -4.42 12.97
N ALA A 53 4.22 -4.07 12.79
CA ALA A 53 3.39 -4.42 11.64
C ALA A 53 2.70 -3.20 11.01
N SER A 54 3.20 -1.99 11.29
CA SER A 54 2.59 -0.74 10.85
C SER A 54 3.64 0.33 10.54
N GLY A 55 3.22 1.41 9.88
CA GLY A 55 4.06 2.54 9.53
C GLY A 55 5.32 2.18 8.72
N MET A 56 6.41 2.89 9.01
CA MET A 56 7.65 2.80 8.23
C MET A 56 8.29 1.41 8.27
N ASP A 57 8.04 0.64 9.33
CA ASP A 57 8.56 -0.72 9.52
C ASP A 57 7.98 -1.72 8.52
N VAL A 58 6.87 -1.38 7.86
CA VAL A 58 6.26 -2.17 6.79
C VAL A 58 6.15 -1.39 5.47
N GLY A 59 6.80 -0.23 5.39
CA GLY A 59 6.85 0.60 4.18
C GLY A 59 5.66 1.53 3.98
N LEU A 60 4.86 1.75 5.03
CA LEU A 60 3.77 2.73 5.08
C LEU A 60 4.25 4.07 5.70
N PRO A 61 3.52 5.18 5.50
CA PRO A 61 3.72 6.42 6.25
C PRO A 61 3.73 6.20 7.77
N GLU A 62 4.52 7.00 8.48
CA GLU A 62 4.59 6.94 9.95
C GLU A 62 3.19 7.06 10.59
N GLY A 63 2.91 6.18 11.56
CA GLY A 63 1.62 6.14 12.27
C GLY A 63 0.46 5.51 11.49
N GLN A 64 0.65 5.12 10.22
CA GLN A 64 -0.40 4.44 9.47
C GLN A 64 -0.50 2.96 9.87
N MET A 65 -1.72 2.51 10.19
CA MET A 65 -2.01 1.10 10.49
C MET A 65 -1.62 0.17 9.34
N GLY A 66 -1.20 -1.05 9.69
CA GLY A 66 -0.97 -2.12 8.73
C GLY A 66 -2.26 -2.59 8.06
N ASN A 67 -2.11 -3.46 7.06
CA ASN A 67 -3.20 -4.18 6.43
C ASN A 67 -2.66 -5.48 5.83
N SER A 68 -3.56 -6.38 5.41
CA SER A 68 -3.16 -7.71 5.01
C SER A 68 -2.30 -7.75 3.74
N GLU A 69 -2.54 -6.85 2.78
CA GLU A 69 -1.74 -6.76 1.56
C GLU A 69 -0.28 -6.42 1.90
N VAL A 70 -0.08 -5.33 2.66
CA VAL A 70 1.25 -4.86 3.08
C VAL A 70 1.91 -5.85 4.03
N GLY A 71 1.16 -6.41 4.97
CA GLY A 71 1.69 -7.37 5.94
C GLY A 71 2.22 -8.63 5.29
N HIS A 72 1.42 -9.28 4.42
CA HIS A 72 1.84 -10.49 3.70
C HIS A 72 2.98 -10.24 2.72
N LEU A 73 3.00 -9.06 2.09
CA LEU A 73 4.08 -8.65 1.20
C LEU A 73 5.42 -8.58 1.96
N ASN A 74 5.45 -7.95 3.14
CA ASN A 74 6.66 -7.87 3.97
C ASN A 74 7.07 -9.24 4.53
N LEU A 75 6.10 -10.03 5.03
CA LEU A 75 6.33 -11.40 5.53
C LEU A 75 7.01 -12.29 4.48
N GLY A 76 6.58 -12.20 3.22
CA GLY A 76 7.13 -12.98 2.11
C GLY A 76 8.42 -12.42 1.52
N ALA A 77 8.58 -11.10 1.49
CA ALA A 77 9.71 -10.44 0.81
C ALA A 77 11.03 -10.48 1.58
N GLY A 78 10.97 -10.64 2.91
CA GLY A 78 12.15 -10.63 3.78
C GLY A 78 12.87 -9.28 3.83
N ARG A 79 12.15 -8.19 3.55
CA ARG A 79 12.61 -6.79 3.53
C ARG A 79 11.40 -5.86 3.67
N ILE A 80 11.66 -4.61 4.04
CA ILE A 80 10.63 -3.55 4.02
C ILE A 80 10.22 -3.30 2.58
N VAL A 81 8.92 -3.38 2.29
CA VAL A 81 8.38 -3.07 0.95
C VAL A 81 7.65 -1.73 0.99
N TYR A 82 8.34 -0.69 0.52
CA TYR A 82 7.82 0.68 0.51
C TYR A 82 6.68 0.85 -0.49
N GLN A 83 5.53 1.32 0.00
CA GLN A 83 4.43 1.79 -0.84
C GLN A 83 4.82 3.08 -1.55
N ASP A 84 4.22 3.39 -2.69
CA ASP A 84 4.66 4.50 -3.55
C ASP A 84 4.80 5.83 -2.81
N LEU A 85 3.82 6.23 -1.99
CA LEU A 85 3.91 7.46 -1.20
C LEU A 85 5.17 7.48 -0.33
N THR A 86 5.42 6.40 0.42
CA THR A 86 6.59 6.27 1.31
C THR A 86 7.89 6.17 0.53
N ARG A 87 7.91 5.42 -0.57
CA ARG A 87 9.05 5.25 -1.48
C ARG A 87 9.48 6.61 -2.04
N ILE A 88 8.52 7.40 -2.51
CA ILE A 88 8.78 8.75 -3.06
C ILE A 88 9.21 9.71 -1.95
N ASN A 89 8.56 9.69 -0.78
CA ASN A 89 8.97 10.50 0.37
C ASN A 89 10.42 10.22 0.77
N LYS A 90 10.78 8.94 0.89
CA LYS A 90 12.14 8.51 1.22
C LYS A 90 13.14 8.92 0.14
N ALA A 91 12.81 8.70 -1.14
CA ALA A 91 13.68 9.11 -2.25
C ALA A 91 13.94 10.63 -2.27
N ILE A 92 12.94 11.45 -1.90
CA ILE A 92 13.12 12.89 -1.75
C ILE A 92 14.00 13.21 -0.53
N ALA A 93 13.73 12.61 0.62
CA ALA A 93 14.45 12.88 1.87
C ALA A 93 15.94 12.48 1.79
N ASP A 94 16.23 11.36 1.13
CA ASP A 94 17.59 10.82 1.00
C ASP A 94 18.35 11.38 -0.22
N GLY A 95 17.70 12.25 -1.01
CA GLY A 95 18.28 12.84 -2.22
C GLY A 95 18.31 11.91 -3.45
N GLU A 96 17.78 10.69 -3.35
CA GLU A 96 17.73 9.72 -4.45
C GLU A 96 16.87 10.20 -5.63
N MET A 97 15.83 11.02 -5.37
CA MET A 97 15.02 11.64 -6.42
C MET A 97 15.87 12.53 -7.34
N GLU A 98 16.83 13.29 -6.80
CA GLU A 98 17.74 14.11 -7.62
C GLU A 98 18.67 13.25 -8.47
N GLU A 99 18.97 12.02 -8.03
CA GLU A 99 19.83 11.06 -8.72
C GLU A 99 19.10 10.20 -9.76
N ASN A 100 17.76 10.18 -9.72
CA ASN A 100 16.93 9.40 -10.63
C ASN A 100 17.14 9.80 -12.10
N ALA A 101 17.52 8.82 -12.94
CA ALA A 101 17.87 9.05 -14.35
C ALA A 101 16.72 9.67 -15.16
N THR A 102 15.51 9.10 -15.06
CA THR A 102 14.32 9.61 -15.76
C THR A 102 14.01 11.06 -15.37
N PHE A 103 14.09 11.37 -14.08
CA PHE A 103 13.82 12.73 -13.59
C PHE A 103 14.88 13.73 -14.08
N LYS A 104 16.16 13.36 -14.03
CA LYS A 104 17.25 14.19 -14.58
C LYS A 104 17.07 14.43 -16.07
N GLU A 105 16.72 13.40 -16.84
CA GLU A 105 16.49 13.49 -18.27
C GLU A 105 15.32 14.42 -18.60
N ALA A 106 14.22 14.34 -17.84
CA ALA A 106 13.08 15.25 -17.98
C ALA A 106 13.47 16.71 -17.72
N ILE A 107 14.25 16.98 -16.66
CA ILE A 107 14.73 18.33 -16.35
C ILE A 107 15.69 18.83 -17.45
N GLN A 108 16.61 17.98 -17.88
CA GLN A 108 17.56 18.32 -18.95
C GLN A 108 16.84 18.58 -20.28
N ALA A 109 15.77 17.84 -20.58
CA ALA A 109 14.94 18.07 -21.75
C ALA A 109 14.26 19.45 -21.68
N ALA A 110 13.93 19.95 -20.49
CA ALA A 110 13.29 21.25 -20.26
C ALA A 110 14.26 22.45 -20.09
N SER A 111 15.56 22.23 -19.91
CA SER A 111 16.54 23.31 -19.67
C SER A 111 16.88 24.14 -20.92
N GLY A 112 16.53 23.66 -22.11
CA GLY A 112 16.76 24.36 -23.37
C GLY A 112 16.01 25.69 -23.49
N LYS A 113 16.61 26.68 -24.15
CA LYS A 113 16.01 28.01 -24.36
C LYS A 113 14.63 27.90 -25.03
N GLY A 114 13.62 28.48 -24.39
CA GLY A 114 12.25 28.54 -24.91
C GLY A 114 11.41 27.29 -24.69
N LYS A 115 11.92 26.32 -23.92
CA LYS A 115 11.17 25.15 -23.46
C LYS A 115 10.56 25.41 -22.07
N ARG A 116 9.44 24.73 -21.80
CA ARG A 116 8.73 24.79 -20.53
C ARG A 116 8.71 23.43 -19.86
N LEU A 117 8.77 23.44 -18.53
CA LEU A 117 8.47 22.29 -17.69
C LEU A 117 7.09 22.47 -17.06
N HIS A 118 6.22 21.50 -17.25
CA HIS A 118 4.87 21.49 -16.71
C HIS A 118 4.73 20.39 -15.66
N PHE A 119 4.31 20.76 -14.45
CA PHE A 119 3.84 19.81 -13.45
C PHE A 119 2.33 19.75 -13.47
N VAL A 120 1.75 18.56 -13.59
CA VAL A 120 0.31 18.31 -13.57
C VAL A 120 0.01 17.33 -12.44
N GLY A 121 -0.96 17.63 -11.59
CA GLY A 121 -1.35 16.68 -10.55
C GLY A 121 -2.22 17.27 -9.45
N LEU A 122 -2.68 16.38 -8.58
CA LEU A 122 -3.55 16.70 -7.44
C LEU A 122 -2.74 17.44 -6.37
N VAL A 123 -3.26 18.56 -5.88
CA VAL A 123 -2.60 19.43 -4.89
C VAL A 123 -3.38 19.36 -3.59
N SER A 124 -2.95 18.45 -2.72
CA SER A 124 -3.38 18.29 -1.33
C SER A 124 -2.33 17.49 -0.54
N ASP A 125 -2.53 17.35 0.77
CA ASP A 125 -1.78 16.46 1.65
C ASP A 125 -2.49 15.11 1.87
N GLY A 126 -3.48 14.78 1.04
CA GLY A 126 -4.31 13.57 1.23
C GLY A 126 -3.56 12.26 1.08
N GLY A 127 -2.45 12.22 0.32
CA GLY A 127 -1.57 11.04 0.22
C GLY A 127 -2.18 9.82 -0.50
N VAL A 128 -3.36 9.96 -1.12
CA VAL A 128 -4.01 8.85 -1.84
C VAL A 128 -3.57 8.78 -3.31
N HIS A 129 -3.46 9.92 -3.98
CA HIS A 129 -3.09 10.00 -5.41
C HIS A 129 -1.78 10.75 -5.67
N SER A 130 -1.42 11.68 -4.80
CA SER A 130 -0.24 12.54 -4.89
C SER A 130 0.05 13.12 -3.50
N HIS A 131 1.09 13.95 -3.40
CA HIS A 131 1.33 14.80 -2.24
C HIS A 131 1.88 16.16 -2.68
N LEU A 132 1.40 17.27 -2.09
CA LEU A 132 1.87 18.61 -2.45
C LEU A 132 3.38 18.79 -2.16
N ASP A 133 3.91 18.09 -1.15
CA ASP A 133 5.36 18.14 -0.86
C ASP A 133 6.20 17.51 -1.96
N HIS A 134 5.68 16.50 -2.67
CA HIS A 134 6.35 15.95 -3.85
C HIS A 134 6.47 17.03 -4.91
N LEU A 135 5.36 17.70 -5.25
CA LEU A 135 5.32 18.80 -6.21
C LEU A 135 6.35 19.90 -5.86
N CYS A 136 6.29 20.43 -4.64
CA CYS A 136 7.16 21.52 -4.22
C CYS A 136 8.65 21.10 -4.26
N SER A 137 8.97 19.88 -3.84
CA SER A 137 10.33 19.35 -3.88
C SER A 137 10.83 19.19 -5.31
N MET A 138 10.01 18.60 -6.20
CA MET A 138 10.37 18.45 -7.61
C MET A 138 10.53 19.78 -8.33
N VAL A 139 9.74 20.81 -8.00
CA VAL A 139 9.90 22.16 -8.56
C VAL A 139 11.25 22.76 -8.14
N ALA A 140 11.63 22.64 -6.87
CA ALA A 140 12.92 23.11 -6.38
C ALA A 140 14.09 22.36 -7.05
N MET A 141 14.00 21.04 -7.17
CA MET A 141 15.00 20.21 -7.86
C MET A 141 15.10 20.55 -9.34
N ALA A 142 13.97 20.76 -10.03
CA ALA A 142 13.95 21.14 -11.44
C ALA A 142 14.59 22.52 -11.66
N LYS A 143 14.32 23.49 -10.78
CA LYS A 143 14.97 24.80 -10.82
C LYS A 143 16.49 24.68 -10.65
N LYS A 144 16.93 23.91 -9.66
CA LYS A 144 18.35 23.61 -9.41
C LYS A 144 19.01 22.93 -10.62
N GLY A 145 18.30 22.04 -11.30
CA GLY A 145 18.74 21.36 -12.51
C GLY A 145 18.67 22.20 -13.80
N GLY A 146 18.32 23.49 -13.71
CA GLY A 146 18.40 24.43 -14.83
C GLY A 146 17.10 24.66 -15.62
N ALA A 147 15.95 24.17 -15.14
CA ALA A 147 14.67 24.52 -15.74
C ALA A 147 14.35 26.01 -15.50
N HIS A 148 14.05 26.75 -16.57
CA HIS A 148 13.87 28.20 -16.53
C HIS A 148 12.40 28.63 -16.44
N GLU A 149 11.50 27.97 -17.18
CA GLU A 149 10.08 28.29 -17.23
C GLU A 149 9.26 27.10 -16.71
N ILE A 150 8.83 27.18 -15.44
CA ILE A 150 8.12 26.10 -14.75
C ILE A 150 6.66 26.53 -14.50
N MET A 151 5.72 25.68 -14.94
CA MET A 151 4.28 25.91 -14.78
C MET A 151 3.63 24.76 -14.03
N VAL A 152 2.81 25.09 -13.03
CA VAL A 152 2.01 24.13 -12.27
C VAL A 152 0.56 24.17 -12.74
N HIS A 153 0.02 23.02 -13.09
CA HIS A 153 -1.38 22.78 -13.40
C HIS A 153 -2.01 22.06 -12.23
N ALA A 154 -2.53 22.84 -11.29
CA ALA A 154 -3.06 22.33 -10.05
C ALA A 154 -4.44 21.68 -10.26
N ILE A 155 -4.56 20.43 -9.83
CA ILE A 155 -5.84 19.74 -9.70
C ILE A 155 -6.26 19.83 -8.24
N THR A 156 -7.45 20.37 -7.93
CA THR A 156 -7.94 20.50 -6.54
C THR A 156 -8.65 19.23 -6.07
N ASP A 157 -8.52 18.94 -4.77
CA ASP A 157 -8.93 17.68 -4.17
C ASP A 157 -10.38 17.66 -3.67
N GLY A 158 -10.61 18.02 -2.41
CA GLY A 158 -11.93 18.05 -1.78
C GLY A 158 -12.58 16.70 -1.50
N ARG A 159 -11.84 15.59 -1.67
CA ARG A 159 -12.36 14.23 -1.48
C ARG A 159 -11.48 13.38 -0.59
N ASP A 160 -10.16 13.40 -0.81
CA ASP A 160 -9.21 12.73 0.10
C ASP A 160 -8.86 13.67 1.28
N THR A 161 -9.25 14.95 1.17
CA THR A 161 -9.16 15.99 2.19
C THR A 161 -10.50 16.73 2.34
N SER A 162 -10.57 17.71 3.25
CA SER A 162 -11.76 18.56 3.40
C SER A 162 -12.20 19.22 2.07
N PRO A 163 -13.51 19.30 1.76
CA PRO A 163 -14.05 19.90 0.53
C PRO A 163 -13.67 21.37 0.24
N THR A 164 -13.13 22.08 1.24
CA THR A 164 -12.76 23.51 1.13
C THR A 164 -11.34 23.80 1.62
N ALA A 165 -10.45 22.81 1.63
CA ALA A 165 -9.06 23.00 2.05
C ALA A 165 -8.12 23.46 0.90
N GLY A 166 -8.57 23.37 -0.36
CA GLY A 166 -7.80 23.68 -1.57
C GLY A 166 -7.15 25.05 -1.59
N ALA A 167 -7.85 26.10 -1.15
CA ALA A 167 -7.28 27.45 -1.00
C ALA A 167 -6.02 27.47 -0.13
N GLY A 168 -6.00 26.73 0.99
CA GLY A 168 -4.84 26.64 1.88
C GLY A 168 -3.67 25.88 1.25
N TYR A 169 -3.95 24.75 0.58
CA TYR A 169 -2.91 24.00 -0.13
C TYR A 169 -2.30 24.81 -1.29
N LEU A 170 -3.14 25.50 -2.07
CA LEU A 170 -2.67 26.36 -3.15
C LEU A 170 -1.84 27.52 -2.62
N SER A 171 -2.23 28.14 -1.51
CA SER A 171 -1.44 29.22 -0.88
C SER A 171 -0.05 28.70 -0.48
N THR A 172 0.02 27.52 0.13
CA THR A 172 1.30 26.88 0.48
C THR A 172 2.16 26.59 -0.76
N VAL A 173 1.54 26.12 -1.84
CA VAL A 173 2.25 25.85 -3.10
C VAL A 173 2.74 27.14 -3.73
N GLU A 174 1.90 28.19 -3.80
CA GLU A 174 2.26 29.51 -4.33
C GLU A 174 3.52 30.05 -3.66
N ASP A 175 3.55 30.06 -2.33
CA ASP A 175 4.70 30.53 -1.55
C ASP A 175 5.98 29.73 -1.90
N ARG A 176 5.92 28.39 -1.85
CA ARG A 176 7.08 27.54 -2.03
C ARG A 176 7.62 27.51 -3.45
N ILE A 177 6.76 27.61 -4.46
CA ILE A 177 7.18 27.56 -5.86
C ILE A 177 7.61 28.94 -6.39
N ALA A 178 7.09 30.04 -5.80
CA ALA A 178 7.46 31.40 -6.19
C ALA A 178 8.96 31.67 -5.97
N GLU A 179 9.53 31.15 -4.88
CA GLU A 179 10.97 31.20 -4.60
C GLU A 179 11.82 30.58 -5.72
N GLN A 180 11.26 29.62 -6.44
CA GLN A 180 11.91 28.91 -7.55
C GLN A 180 11.67 29.60 -8.91
N GLY A 181 10.85 30.66 -8.94
CA GLY A 181 10.41 31.35 -10.16
C GLY A 181 9.36 30.58 -10.95
N ALA A 182 8.71 29.58 -10.33
CA ALA A 182 7.60 28.84 -10.91
C ALA A 182 6.26 29.54 -10.59
N ARG A 183 5.19 29.12 -11.26
CA ARG A 183 3.84 29.66 -11.02
C ARG A 183 2.74 28.65 -11.28
N ILE A 184 1.59 28.83 -10.62
CA ILE A 184 0.35 28.15 -10.96
C ILE A 184 -0.22 28.76 -12.25
N ALA A 185 -0.39 27.95 -13.28
CA ALA A 185 -0.93 28.35 -14.58
C ALA A 185 -2.43 28.08 -14.70
N THR A 186 -2.90 26.99 -14.09
CA THR A 186 -4.30 26.58 -14.08
C THR A 186 -4.71 25.94 -12.77
N VAL A 187 -5.98 26.10 -12.42
CA VAL A 187 -6.66 25.33 -11.37
C VAL A 187 -7.89 24.65 -11.97
N VAL A 188 -8.10 23.38 -11.65
CA VAL A 188 -9.30 22.62 -12.06
C VAL A 188 -9.61 21.53 -11.03
N GLY A 189 -10.89 21.29 -10.74
CA GLY A 189 -11.31 20.23 -9.82
C GLY A 189 -10.99 18.82 -10.32
N ARG A 190 -10.66 17.91 -9.38
CA ARG A 190 -10.40 16.48 -9.69
C ARG A 190 -11.57 15.80 -10.39
N TYR A 191 -12.80 16.27 -10.20
CA TYR A 191 -13.97 15.76 -10.92
C TYR A 191 -13.79 15.85 -12.44
N TYR A 192 -13.05 16.86 -12.93
CA TYR A 192 -12.78 17.07 -14.34
C TYR A 192 -11.46 16.44 -14.81
N ALA A 193 -10.39 16.63 -14.04
CA ALA A 193 -9.05 16.22 -14.46
C ALA A 193 -8.69 14.77 -14.12
N MET A 194 -9.45 14.13 -13.23
CA MET A 194 -9.15 12.81 -12.64
C MET A 194 -10.38 11.87 -12.66
N ASP A 195 -11.17 11.94 -13.73
CA ASP A 195 -12.22 10.95 -14.01
C ASP A 195 -11.60 9.57 -14.31
N ARG A 196 -12.30 8.50 -13.92
CA ARG A 196 -11.91 7.11 -14.21
C ARG A 196 -13.04 6.27 -14.86
N ASP A 197 -14.16 6.91 -15.19
CA ASP A 197 -15.39 6.29 -15.71
C ASP A 197 -15.62 6.57 -17.21
N LYS A 198 -14.58 6.98 -17.93
CA LYS A 198 -14.57 7.39 -19.35
C LYS A 198 -15.55 8.52 -19.66
N ARG A 199 -15.73 9.47 -18.73
CA ARG A 199 -16.54 10.67 -18.92
C ARG A 199 -15.73 11.78 -19.56
N TRP A 200 -15.50 11.59 -20.85
CA TRP A 200 -14.58 12.38 -21.67
C TRP A 200 -14.97 13.86 -21.80
N GLU A 201 -16.24 14.22 -21.60
CA GLU A 201 -16.69 15.61 -21.55
C GLU A 201 -16.03 16.38 -20.39
N ARG A 202 -15.70 15.67 -19.30
CA ARG A 202 -15.04 16.24 -18.12
C ARG A 202 -13.55 16.39 -18.35
N VAL A 203 -12.91 15.33 -18.83
CA VAL A 203 -11.49 15.33 -19.21
C VAL A 203 -11.21 16.42 -20.24
N LYS A 204 -12.15 16.66 -21.17
CA LYS A 204 -12.04 17.74 -22.15
C LYS A 204 -11.91 19.12 -21.49
N LEU A 205 -12.65 19.42 -20.41
CA LEU A 205 -12.57 20.70 -19.73
C LEU A 205 -11.19 20.91 -19.08
N ALA A 206 -10.65 19.87 -18.44
CA ALA A 206 -9.30 19.90 -17.90
C ALA A 206 -8.24 20.05 -19.00
N TRP A 207 -8.35 19.27 -20.09
CA TRP A 207 -7.45 19.37 -21.25
C TRP A 207 -7.45 20.76 -21.89
N ASP A 208 -8.64 21.31 -22.16
CA ASP A 208 -8.80 22.63 -22.77
C ASP A 208 -8.18 23.73 -21.90
N ALA A 209 -8.28 23.61 -20.58
CA ALA A 209 -7.54 24.49 -19.68
C ALA A 209 -6.05 24.20 -19.80
N ILE A 210 -5.57 23.05 -19.32
CA ILE A 210 -4.15 22.73 -19.17
C ILE A 210 -3.36 23.03 -20.46
N VAL A 211 -3.85 22.59 -21.63
CA VAL A 211 -3.15 22.74 -22.92
C VAL A 211 -3.47 24.05 -23.63
N HIS A 212 -4.75 24.44 -23.69
CA HIS A 212 -5.21 25.49 -24.63
C HIS A 212 -5.52 26.84 -24.03
N GLY A 213 -5.36 27.03 -22.72
CA GLY A 213 -5.63 28.35 -22.17
C GLY A 213 -7.08 28.61 -21.79
N LYS A 214 -7.99 27.64 -21.93
CA LYS A 214 -9.44 27.90 -21.89
C LYS A 214 -10.03 27.62 -20.51
N GLY A 215 -10.57 28.67 -19.91
CA GLY A 215 -11.22 28.65 -18.60
C GLY A 215 -11.55 30.08 -18.17
N ALA A 216 -12.03 30.26 -16.94
CA ALA A 216 -12.21 31.59 -16.39
C ALA A 216 -10.85 32.27 -16.17
N GLU A 217 -10.60 33.39 -16.81
CA GLU A 217 -9.39 34.20 -16.59
C GLU A 217 -9.45 34.86 -15.21
N LYS A 218 -8.35 34.75 -14.47
CA LYS A 218 -8.18 35.28 -13.12
C LYS A 218 -6.89 36.10 -13.06
N ASP A 219 -6.98 37.29 -12.47
CA ASP A 219 -5.87 38.24 -12.27
C ASP A 219 -5.55 38.43 -10.78
N ILE A 220 -5.72 37.35 -10.01
CA ILE A 220 -5.48 37.25 -8.57
C ILE A 220 -4.76 35.93 -8.28
N LEU A 221 -4.35 35.69 -7.04
CA LEU A 221 -3.74 34.41 -6.68
C LEU A 221 -4.74 33.25 -6.83
N ALA A 222 -4.22 32.07 -7.12
CA ALA A 222 -5.01 30.85 -7.25
C ALA A 222 -5.71 30.48 -5.94
N SER A 223 -5.02 30.65 -4.81
CA SER A 223 -5.60 30.47 -3.47
C SER A 223 -6.79 31.41 -3.22
N GLU A 224 -6.63 32.69 -3.56
CA GLU A 224 -7.68 33.71 -3.44
C GLU A 224 -8.87 33.39 -4.35
N ALA A 225 -8.61 33.06 -5.62
CA ALA A 225 -9.66 32.69 -6.57
C ALA A 225 -10.47 31.48 -6.13
N VAL A 226 -9.81 30.47 -5.52
CA VAL A 226 -10.50 29.30 -4.95
C VAL A 226 -11.32 29.70 -3.71
N ALA A 227 -10.78 30.55 -2.83
CA ALA A 227 -11.52 31.04 -1.67
C ALA A 227 -12.80 31.82 -2.06
N GLU A 228 -12.77 32.58 -3.16
CA GLU A 228 -13.97 33.23 -3.72
C GLU A 228 -15.03 32.22 -4.19
N MET A 229 -14.61 31.07 -4.70
CA MET A 229 -15.54 30.04 -5.18
C MET A 229 -16.33 29.40 -4.04
N TYR A 230 -15.73 29.29 -2.84
CA TYR A 230 -16.41 28.76 -1.67
C TYR A 230 -17.62 29.61 -1.24
N GLN A 231 -17.55 30.92 -1.44
CA GLN A 231 -18.68 31.83 -1.16
C GLN A 231 -19.90 31.55 -2.05
N ASN A 232 -19.70 30.82 -3.15
CA ASN A 232 -20.73 30.39 -4.10
C ASN A 232 -21.04 28.89 -4.00
N GLU A 233 -20.72 28.27 -2.85
CA GLU A 233 -20.93 26.84 -2.56
C GLU A 233 -20.27 25.91 -3.60
N LYS A 234 -19.18 26.36 -4.24
CA LYS A 234 -18.36 25.55 -5.15
C LYS A 234 -17.15 25.04 -4.40
N THR A 235 -17.14 23.75 -4.10
CA THR A 235 -16.06 23.06 -3.38
C THR A 235 -14.97 22.54 -4.33
N ASP A 236 -13.82 22.19 -3.75
CA ASP A 236 -12.58 21.84 -4.45
C ASP A 236 -12.74 20.78 -5.55
N GLU A 237 -13.49 19.71 -5.27
CA GLU A 237 -13.66 18.59 -6.21
C GLU A 237 -14.27 19.05 -7.55
N PHE A 238 -15.16 20.06 -7.51
CA PHE A 238 -16.02 20.46 -8.63
C PHE A 238 -15.68 21.83 -9.24
N LEU A 239 -14.51 22.39 -8.92
CA LEU A 239 -14.08 23.67 -9.46
C LEU A 239 -13.93 23.59 -10.98
N LEU A 240 -14.64 24.47 -11.68
CA LEU A 240 -14.45 24.64 -13.12
C LEU A 240 -13.07 25.24 -13.41
N PRO A 241 -12.52 25.02 -14.63
CA PRO A 241 -11.17 25.46 -14.91
C PRO A 241 -10.98 26.98 -14.82
N MET A 242 -9.97 27.38 -14.06
CA MET A 242 -9.48 28.76 -13.93
C MET A 242 -8.07 28.89 -14.51
N VAL A 243 -7.76 30.06 -15.04
CA VAL A 243 -6.55 30.35 -15.79
C VAL A 243 -5.89 31.61 -15.26
N PHE A 244 -4.61 31.51 -14.88
CA PHE A 244 -3.85 32.55 -14.18
C PHE A 244 -2.71 33.15 -15.01
N CYS A 245 -2.49 32.62 -16.22
CA CYS A 245 -1.53 33.19 -17.17
C CYS A 245 -1.90 32.85 -18.62
N GLU A 246 -1.63 33.81 -19.51
CA GLU A 246 -1.75 33.65 -20.96
C GLU A 246 -3.11 33.04 -21.39
N ALA A 247 -4.23 33.60 -20.90
CA ALA A 247 -5.56 33.09 -21.22
C ALA A 247 -5.81 32.99 -22.74
N ASN A 248 -6.51 31.92 -23.14
CA ASN A 248 -6.79 31.56 -24.53
C ASN A 248 -5.56 31.37 -25.43
N LYS A 249 -4.36 31.20 -24.86
CA LYS A 249 -3.15 30.83 -25.59
C LYS A 249 -2.75 29.40 -25.27
N GLN A 250 -2.15 28.72 -26.24
CA GLN A 250 -1.58 27.39 -26.04
C GLN A 250 -0.43 27.46 -25.03
N ARG A 251 -0.65 26.83 -23.88
CA ARG A 251 0.29 26.81 -22.75
C ARG A 251 1.33 25.73 -22.90
N ILE A 252 0.88 24.49 -23.07
CA ILE A 252 1.73 23.34 -23.36
C ILE A 252 1.96 23.29 -24.86
N ARG A 253 3.22 23.45 -25.26
CA ARG A 253 3.68 23.58 -26.65
C ARG A 253 4.46 22.34 -27.04
N SER A 254 4.65 22.16 -28.35
CA SER A 254 5.50 21.07 -28.82
C SER A 254 6.95 21.33 -28.43
N GLY A 255 7.62 20.31 -27.89
CA GLY A 255 8.98 20.41 -27.33
C GLY A 255 9.05 20.70 -25.83
N ASP A 256 7.92 20.94 -25.17
CA ASP A 256 7.83 21.06 -23.72
C ASP A 256 7.87 19.69 -23.03
N VAL A 257 8.13 19.70 -21.73
CA VAL A 257 8.14 18.53 -20.86
C VAL A 257 6.94 18.59 -19.92
N VAL A 258 6.24 17.46 -19.76
CA VAL A 258 5.12 17.32 -18.82
C VAL A 258 5.44 16.20 -17.84
N ILE A 259 5.45 16.53 -16.55
CA ILE A 259 5.53 15.57 -15.45
C ILE A 259 4.16 15.49 -14.78
N PHE A 260 3.49 14.34 -14.91
CA PHE A 260 2.30 14.04 -14.11
C PHE A 260 2.76 13.43 -12.78
N PHE A 261 2.63 14.19 -11.69
CA PHE A 261 3.17 13.81 -10.39
C PHE A 261 2.23 13.00 -9.49
N ASN A 262 1.10 12.52 -10.02
CA ASN A 262 0.30 11.55 -9.27
C ASN A 262 1.05 10.21 -9.28
N PHE A 263 1.08 9.51 -8.15
CA PHE A 263 1.64 8.15 -8.07
C PHE A 263 0.57 7.06 -8.17
N ARG A 264 -0.72 7.41 -8.06
CA ARG A 264 -1.82 6.44 -8.24
C ARG A 264 -2.41 6.52 -9.64
N ALA A 265 -2.33 5.39 -10.35
CA ALA A 265 -2.61 5.29 -11.78
C ALA A 265 -4.08 5.51 -12.20
N ASP A 266 -5.04 4.91 -11.48
CA ASP A 266 -6.42 4.72 -11.95
C ASP A 266 -7.12 6.00 -12.46
N ARG A 267 -6.86 7.14 -11.81
CA ARG A 267 -7.41 8.45 -12.17
C ARG A 267 -6.49 9.32 -13.02
N ALA A 268 -5.23 8.95 -13.17
CA ALA A 268 -4.26 9.69 -13.99
C ALA A 268 -4.29 9.25 -15.46
N ARG A 269 -4.74 8.02 -15.73
CA ARG A 269 -4.82 7.41 -17.07
C ARG A 269 -5.54 8.27 -18.09
N GLN A 270 -6.79 8.67 -17.84
CA GLN A 270 -7.61 9.31 -18.88
C GLN A 270 -7.03 10.61 -19.44
N LEU A 271 -6.46 11.46 -18.59
CA LEU A 271 -5.81 12.69 -19.05
C LEU A 271 -4.49 12.38 -19.78
N SER A 272 -3.75 11.37 -19.33
CA SER A 272 -2.53 10.88 -19.97
C SER A 272 -2.80 10.34 -21.39
N GLU A 273 -3.89 9.59 -21.58
CA GLU A 273 -4.28 9.06 -22.90
C GLU A 273 -4.49 10.16 -23.95
N VAL A 274 -4.91 11.36 -23.55
CA VAL A 274 -5.08 12.49 -24.49
C VAL A 274 -3.73 12.90 -25.10
N PHE A 275 -2.65 12.82 -24.32
CA PHE A 275 -1.27 13.10 -24.75
C PHE A 275 -0.70 11.92 -25.55
N LEU A 276 -0.84 10.69 -25.05
CA LEU A 276 -0.10 9.53 -25.53
C LEU A 276 -0.73 8.86 -26.76
N HIS A 277 -2.06 8.90 -26.90
CA HIS A 277 -2.76 8.16 -27.96
C HIS A 277 -3.10 9.02 -29.19
N GLU A 278 -2.18 9.87 -29.67
CA GLU A 278 -2.44 10.82 -30.77
C GLU A 278 -3.10 10.15 -31.99
N GLY A 279 -2.53 9.03 -32.44
CA GLY A 279 -2.95 8.32 -33.65
C GLY A 279 -4.30 7.59 -33.56
N THR A 280 -4.79 7.30 -32.35
CA THR A 280 -6.00 6.49 -32.13
C THR A 280 -7.09 7.22 -31.36
N TRP A 281 -6.82 8.43 -30.87
CA TRP A 281 -7.74 9.22 -30.06
C TRP A 281 -8.99 9.67 -30.82
N LYS A 282 -10.15 9.27 -30.30
CA LYS A 282 -11.49 9.59 -30.79
C LYS A 282 -12.44 10.25 -29.77
N PRO A 283 -12.27 10.14 -28.43
CA PRO A 283 -13.29 10.58 -27.49
C PRO A 283 -13.77 12.04 -27.62
N PHE A 284 -12.87 12.98 -27.91
CA PHE A 284 -13.24 14.38 -28.20
C PHE A 284 -12.24 15.08 -29.13
N LYS A 285 -12.64 16.24 -29.68
CA LYS A 285 -11.74 17.12 -30.46
C LYS A 285 -10.72 17.80 -29.54
N ALA A 286 -9.50 17.26 -29.49
CA ALA A 286 -8.42 17.74 -28.62
C ALA A 286 -7.73 19.03 -29.13
N GLY A 287 -8.11 19.57 -30.29
CA GLY A 287 -7.46 20.75 -30.87
C GLY A 287 -6.03 20.46 -31.33
N ARG A 288 -5.18 21.48 -31.35
CA ARG A 288 -3.75 21.34 -31.68
C ARG A 288 -3.01 20.65 -30.53
N ARG A 289 -2.72 19.35 -30.67
CA ARG A 289 -2.02 18.59 -29.63
C ARG A 289 -0.52 18.88 -29.67
N PRO A 290 0.11 19.20 -28.53
CA PRO A 290 1.55 19.35 -28.47
C PRO A 290 2.24 17.99 -28.46
N LYS A 291 3.35 17.86 -29.20
CA LYS A 291 4.28 16.74 -29.02
C LYS A 291 5.21 17.06 -27.86
N VAL A 292 5.02 16.40 -26.74
CA VAL A 292 5.75 16.66 -25.48
C VAL A 292 6.60 15.46 -25.10
N HIS A 293 7.61 15.69 -24.27
CA HIS A 293 8.19 14.62 -23.46
C HIS A 293 7.27 14.42 -22.26
N TYR A 294 6.49 13.34 -22.28
CA TYR A 294 5.53 13.02 -21.23
C TYR A 294 6.17 12.05 -20.24
N VAL A 295 6.12 12.39 -18.95
CA VAL A 295 6.75 11.62 -17.88
C VAL A 295 5.74 11.43 -16.76
N THR A 296 5.65 10.23 -16.21
CA THR A 296 4.76 9.91 -15.09
C THR A 296 5.58 9.58 -13.84
N LEU A 297 5.04 9.88 -12.65
CA LEU A 297 5.75 9.60 -11.41
C LEU A 297 5.87 8.09 -11.16
N THR A 298 4.80 7.33 -11.43
CA THR A 298 4.76 5.86 -11.41
C THR A 298 4.15 5.34 -12.71
N GLU A 299 4.17 4.03 -12.92
CA GLU A 299 3.56 3.43 -14.11
C GLU A 299 2.03 3.55 -14.02
N TYR A 300 1.44 4.23 -15.01
CA TYR A 300 -0.01 4.33 -15.09
C TYR A 300 -0.61 3.16 -15.84
N ASP A 301 0.03 2.72 -16.92
CA ASP A 301 -0.38 1.58 -17.72
C ASP A 301 0.86 1.03 -18.43
N ALA A 302 1.02 -0.30 -18.48
CA ALA A 302 2.19 -0.94 -19.09
C ALA A 302 2.26 -0.72 -20.61
N ASP A 303 1.13 -0.37 -21.25
CA ASP A 303 1.06 -0.09 -22.69
C ASP A 303 1.39 1.38 -23.05
N TYR A 304 1.63 2.25 -22.05
CA TYR A 304 1.94 3.65 -22.31
C TYR A 304 3.38 3.86 -22.75
N ASP A 305 3.55 4.49 -23.92
CA ASP A 305 4.86 4.91 -24.45
C ASP A 305 5.30 6.25 -23.81
N CYS A 306 5.71 6.18 -22.54
CA CYS A 306 6.22 7.31 -21.77
C CYS A 306 7.23 6.88 -20.71
N ASP A 307 8.09 7.80 -20.28
CA ASP A 307 9.07 7.52 -19.24
C ASP A 307 8.43 7.56 -17.84
N VAL A 308 8.90 6.68 -16.95
CA VAL A 308 8.41 6.53 -15.58
C VAL A 308 9.54 6.82 -14.59
N ILE A 309 9.29 7.72 -13.62
CA ILE A 309 10.29 8.09 -12.62
C ILE A 309 10.52 6.93 -11.62
N PHE A 310 9.45 6.38 -11.06
CA PHE A 310 9.47 5.24 -10.15
C PHE A 310 8.76 4.04 -10.81
N PRO A 311 9.46 3.24 -11.63
CA PRO A 311 8.85 2.07 -12.24
C PRO A 311 8.45 1.02 -11.19
N PRO A 312 7.52 0.11 -11.53
CA PRO A 312 7.19 -1.03 -10.69
C PRO A 312 8.44 -1.85 -10.37
N GLU A 313 8.64 -2.18 -9.10
CA GLU A 313 9.75 -3.03 -8.68
C GLU A 313 9.27 -4.48 -8.59
N ARG A 314 9.88 -5.36 -9.39
CA ARG A 314 9.72 -6.79 -9.19
C ARG A 314 10.51 -7.20 -7.96
N LEU A 315 9.84 -7.78 -6.97
CA LEU A 315 10.49 -8.32 -5.79
C LEU A 315 11.14 -9.65 -6.12
N GLU A 316 12.46 -9.63 -6.33
CA GLU A 316 13.25 -10.84 -6.56
C GLU A 316 13.70 -11.49 -5.24
N MET A 317 13.87 -12.81 -5.28
CA MET A 317 14.36 -13.62 -4.16
C MET A 317 13.48 -13.46 -2.91
N VAL A 318 12.16 -13.42 -3.11
CA VAL A 318 11.16 -13.59 -2.05
C VAL A 318 11.19 -15.02 -1.51
N LEU A 319 10.63 -15.27 -0.32
CA LEU A 319 10.73 -16.57 0.35
C LEU A 319 10.32 -17.74 -0.54
N GLY A 320 9.20 -17.59 -1.26
CA GLY A 320 8.71 -18.63 -2.18
C GLY A 320 9.71 -18.97 -3.29
N GLU A 321 10.36 -17.97 -3.86
CA GLU A 321 11.36 -18.15 -4.91
C GLU A 321 12.62 -18.83 -4.37
N VAL A 322 13.12 -18.42 -3.19
CA VAL A 322 14.30 -19.02 -2.55
C VAL A 322 14.08 -20.52 -2.28
N VAL A 323 12.90 -20.86 -1.76
CA VAL A 323 12.51 -22.24 -1.43
C VAL A 323 12.39 -23.08 -2.71
N ALA A 324 11.77 -22.53 -3.77
CA ALA A 324 11.68 -23.18 -5.07
C ALA A 324 13.06 -23.40 -5.72
N ASN A 325 13.94 -22.41 -5.65
CA ASN A 325 15.31 -22.51 -6.17
C ASN A 325 16.14 -23.56 -5.42
N ALA A 326 15.83 -23.83 -4.15
CA ALA A 326 16.41 -24.92 -3.38
C ALA A 326 15.79 -26.30 -3.67
N GLY A 327 14.83 -26.39 -4.60
CA GLY A 327 14.15 -27.64 -4.97
C GLY A 327 13.22 -28.18 -3.88
N ARG A 328 12.73 -27.31 -2.98
CA ARG A 328 11.88 -27.66 -1.84
C ARG A 328 10.41 -27.47 -2.20
N ASN A 329 9.55 -28.34 -1.68
CA ASN A 329 8.10 -28.22 -1.90
C ASN A 329 7.51 -27.29 -0.86
N GLN A 330 6.57 -26.44 -1.27
CA GLN A 330 5.90 -25.50 -0.40
C GLN A 330 4.38 -25.48 -0.64
N LEU A 331 3.62 -25.21 0.41
CA LEU A 331 2.17 -25.10 0.37
C LEU A 331 1.72 -23.72 0.81
N ARG A 332 0.82 -23.10 0.04
CA ARG A 332 0.04 -21.91 0.44
C ARG A 332 -1.40 -22.30 0.64
N ILE A 333 -1.98 -21.92 1.77
CA ILE A 333 -3.37 -22.27 2.09
C ILE A 333 -4.05 -21.21 2.94
N ALA A 334 -5.26 -20.85 2.51
CA ALA A 334 -6.17 -19.98 3.21
C ALA A 334 -7.59 -20.21 2.69
N GLU A 335 -8.57 -19.65 3.39
CA GLU A 335 -9.90 -19.49 2.81
C GLU A 335 -9.96 -18.31 1.81
N THR A 336 -11.11 -18.10 1.17
CA THR A 336 -11.24 -17.23 -0.02
C THR A 336 -10.80 -15.79 0.25
N GLU A 337 -11.17 -15.23 1.41
CA GLU A 337 -10.83 -13.86 1.79
C GLU A 337 -9.32 -13.62 1.85
N LYS A 338 -8.55 -14.61 2.31
CA LYS A 338 -7.10 -14.48 2.52
C LYS A 338 -6.24 -15.28 1.53
N TYR A 339 -6.86 -15.92 0.53
CA TYR A 339 -6.14 -16.65 -0.51
C TYR A 339 -5.20 -15.77 -1.34
N PRO A 340 -5.59 -14.57 -1.83
CA PRO A 340 -4.65 -13.69 -2.54
C PRO A 340 -3.45 -13.28 -1.67
N HIS A 341 -3.66 -13.16 -0.36
CA HIS A 341 -2.65 -12.73 0.61
C HIS A 341 -1.54 -13.75 0.77
N VAL A 342 -1.85 -15.03 0.97
CA VAL A 342 -0.83 -16.10 1.07
C VAL A 342 -0.24 -16.52 -0.28
N THR A 343 -0.76 -15.99 -1.40
CA THR A 343 -0.33 -16.33 -2.76
C THR A 343 0.30 -15.13 -3.46
N TYR A 344 -0.49 -14.31 -4.14
CA TYR A 344 -0.06 -13.13 -4.90
C TYR A 344 0.79 -12.17 -4.06
N PHE A 345 0.27 -11.68 -2.93
CA PHE A 345 0.98 -10.69 -2.11
C PHE A 345 2.22 -11.29 -1.44
N PHE A 346 2.11 -12.48 -0.84
CA PHE A 346 3.25 -13.18 -0.24
C PHE A 346 4.36 -13.49 -1.25
N ASN A 347 4.03 -13.68 -2.53
CA ASN A 347 5.00 -13.86 -3.61
C ASN A 347 5.49 -12.56 -4.25
N GLY A 348 5.22 -11.40 -3.63
CA GLY A 348 5.71 -10.13 -4.14
C GLY A 348 4.94 -9.59 -5.34
N GLY A 349 3.66 -9.95 -5.47
CA GLY A 349 2.82 -9.61 -6.62
C GLY A 349 2.95 -10.57 -7.80
N GLU A 350 3.48 -11.78 -7.58
CA GLU A 350 3.61 -12.81 -8.61
C GLU A 350 2.43 -13.78 -8.59
N GLU A 351 1.61 -13.72 -9.64
CA GLU A 351 0.44 -14.59 -9.78
C GLU A 351 0.84 -16.03 -10.10
N LYS A 352 1.94 -16.24 -10.84
CA LYS A 352 2.39 -17.57 -11.22
C LYS A 352 2.97 -18.33 -10.02
N CYS A 353 2.57 -19.60 -9.86
CA CYS A 353 3.20 -20.46 -8.86
C CYS A 353 4.70 -20.67 -9.16
N PHE A 354 5.53 -20.62 -8.12
CA PHE A 354 6.91 -21.08 -8.23
C PHE A 354 6.98 -22.61 -8.39
N ASN A 355 8.13 -23.11 -8.85
CA ASN A 355 8.31 -24.56 -8.96
C ASN A 355 8.23 -25.22 -7.57
N GLY A 356 7.46 -26.30 -7.46
CA GLY A 356 7.21 -26.97 -6.17
C GLY A 356 6.25 -26.22 -5.23
N GLU A 357 5.61 -25.13 -5.67
CA GLU A 357 4.56 -24.43 -4.92
C GLU A 357 3.18 -24.97 -5.27
N ASP A 358 2.49 -25.53 -4.27
CA ASP A 358 1.09 -25.85 -4.33
C ASP A 358 0.24 -24.79 -3.61
N ARG A 359 -0.93 -24.49 -4.18
CA ARG A 359 -1.91 -23.56 -3.61
C ARG A 359 -3.22 -24.28 -3.31
N LYS A 360 -3.82 -23.98 -2.16
CA LYS A 360 -5.14 -24.49 -1.76
C LYS A 360 -6.01 -23.33 -1.28
N ILE A 361 -7.20 -23.24 -1.88
CA ILE A 361 -8.24 -22.29 -1.50
C ILE A 361 -9.41 -23.07 -0.90
N ILE A 362 -9.82 -22.66 0.29
CA ILE A 362 -11.06 -23.13 0.90
C ILE A 362 -12.15 -22.06 0.66
N PRO A 363 -13.35 -22.43 0.18
CA PRO A 363 -14.42 -21.46 0.03
C PRO A 363 -14.79 -20.81 1.37
N SER A 364 -14.75 -19.49 1.47
CA SER A 364 -15.34 -18.77 2.61
C SER A 364 -16.87 -18.89 2.58
N PRO A 365 -17.57 -18.82 3.72
CA PRO A 365 -19.01 -19.03 3.77
C PRO A 365 -19.74 -17.91 3.03
N LYS A 366 -20.60 -18.30 2.08
CA LYS A 366 -21.43 -17.38 1.27
C LYS A 366 -22.88 -17.31 1.74
N ASP A 367 -23.21 -18.11 2.74
CA ASP A 367 -24.52 -18.20 3.39
C ASP A 367 -24.78 -17.07 4.40
N VAL A 368 -23.78 -16.21 4.65
CA VAL A 368 -23.85 -15.06 5.55
C VAL A 368 -23.50 -13.76 4.84
N ALA A 369 -24.11 -12.64 5.26
CA ALA A 369 -23.81 -11.32 4.70
C ALA A 369 -22.55 -10.70 5.32
N THR A 370 -22.31 -10.98 6.59
CA THR A 370 -21.16 -10.53 7.38
C THR A 370 -20.71 -11.67 8.30
N TYR A 371 -19.41 -11.73 8.59
CA TYR A 371 -18.82 -12.90 9.24
C TYR A 371 -19.10 -12.99 10.75
N ASP A 372 -19.66 -11.96 11.38
CA ASP A 372 -20.17 -12.04 12.76
C ASP A 372 -21.30 -13.07 12.92
N LEU A 373 -22.02 -13.36 11.83
CA LEU A 373 -23.07 -14.39 11.79
C LEU A 373 -22.51 -15.81 11.75
N LYS A 374 -21.22 -15.97 11.41
CA LYS A 374 -20.53 -17.26 11.34
C LYS A 374 -19.03 -17.09 11.68
N PRO A 375 -18.69 -16.78 12.95
CA PRO A 375 -17.34 -16.38 13.34
C PRO A 375 -16.28 -17.47 13.14
N GLU A 376 -16.70 -18.73 13.05
CA GLU A 376 -15.85 -19.88 12.75
C GLU A 376 -15.37 -19.93 11.29
N MET A 377 -16.04 -19.19 10.40
CA MET A 377 -15.80 -19.14 8.96
C MET A 377 -15.52 -20.53 8.36
N SER A 378 -14.43 -20.69 7.62
CA SER A 378 -14.02 -21.98 7.04
C SER A 378 -12.76 -22.55 7.70
N SER A 379 -12.43 -22.07 8.91
CA SER A 379 -11.21 -22.45 9.65
C SER A 379 -11.07 -23.97 9.85
N ALA A 380 -12.16 -24.70 10.09
CA ALA A 380 -12.14 -26.16 10.24
C ALA A 380 -11.67 -26.87 8.97
N GLU A 381 -12.22 -26.50 7.81
CA GLU A 381 -11.85 -27.09 6.53
C GLU A 381 -10.40 -26.72 6.14
N VAL A 382 -9.95 -25.50 6.47
CA VAL A 382 -8.55 -25.09 6.33
C VAL A 382 -7.65 -26.01 7.18
N THR A 383 -7.96 -26.17 8.47
CA THR A 383 -7.18 -27.00 9.41
C THR A 383 -7.11 -28.45 8.95
N ASP A 384 -8.24 -29.09 8.65
CA ASP A 384 -8.29 -30.48 8.18
C ASP A 384 -7.43 -30.68 6.93
N THR A 385 -7.52 -29.73 5.99
CA THR A 385 -6.76 -29.77 4.74
C THR A 385 -5.26 -29.66 5.00
N VAL A 386 -4.83 -28.73 5.85
CA VAL A 386 -3.41 -28.56 6.23
C VAL A 386 -2.89 -29.80 6.92
N VAL A 387 -3.55 -30.24 8.00
CA VAL A 387 -3.12 -31.38 8.83
C VAL A 387 -2.93 -32.63 7.98
N SER A 388 -3.84 -32.88 7.02
CA SER A 388 -3.72 -34.03 6.11
C SER A 388 -2.51 -34.00 5.16
N LYS A 389 -1.91 -32.81 4.96
CA LYS A 389 -0.92 -32.51 3.93
C LYS A 389 0.47 -32.11 4.45
N LEU A 390 0.60 -31.73 5.72
CA LEU A 390 1.85 -31.23 6.32
C LEU A 390 3.09 -32.09 5.98
N LYS A 391 2.94 -33.42 6.03
CA LYS A 391 4.02 -34.40 5.77
C LYS A 391 4.62 -34.35 4.35
N ASP A 392 3.96 -33.69 3.39
CA ASP A 392 4.34 -33.67 1.98
C ASP A 392 5.22 -32.46 1.61
N TYR A 393 5.31 -31.44 2.48
CA TYR A 393 5.96 -30.16 2.19
C TYR A 393 7.14 -29.86 3.14
N ASP A 394 8.10 -29.08 2.64
CA ASP A 394 9.21 -28.55 3.44
C ASP A 394 8.79 -27.22 4.12
N LEU A 395 8.01 -26.39 3.42
CA LEU A 395 7.48 -25.10 3.92
C LEU A 395 5.96 -25.06 3.77
N VAL A 396 5.24 -24.60 4.80
CA VAL A 396 3.78 -24.38 4.72
C VAL A 396 3.43 -22.99 5.26
N ILE A 397 2.71 -22.20 4.47
CA ILE A 397 2.21 -20.87 4.85
C ILE A 397 0.69 -20.94 4.96
N ILE A 398 0.18 -20.64 6.15
CA ILE A 398 -1.24 -20.74 6.50
C ILE A 398 -1.72 -19.37 6.97
N ASN A 399 -2.87 -18.92 6.46
CA ASN A 399 -3.58 -17.79 7.04
C ASN A 399 -4.93 -18.24 7.58
N PHE A 400 -5.20 -17.85 8.84
CA PHE A 400 -6.51 -17.91 9.46
C PHE A 400 -7.13 -16.51 9.46
N ALA A 401 -8.16 -16.32 8.63
CA ALA A 401 -8.77 -15.03 8.33
C ALA A 401 -9.67 -14.48 9.44
N ASN A 402 -10.13 -15.35 10.34
CA ASN A 402 -11.25 -15.09 11.23
C ASN A 402 -11.10 -13.84 12.12
N PRO A 403 -9.96 -13.63 12.83
CA PRO A 403 -9.89 -12.54 13.78
C PRO A 403 -10.04 -11.17 13.08
N ASP A 404 -9.44 -11.00 11.90
CA ASP A 404 -9.58 -9.80 11.09
C ASP A 404 -10.98 -9.62 10.48
N MET A 405 -11.45 -10.63 9.73
CA MET A 405 -12.72 -10.53 8.99
C MET A 405 -13.91 -10.34 9.93
N VAL A 406 -13.87 -10.96 11.12
CA VAL A 406 -14.89 -10.76 12.16
C VAL A 406 -14.63 -9.48 12.95
N GLY A 407 -13.36 -9.09 13.18
CA GLY A 407 -12.99 -7.82 13.81
C GLY A 407 -13.58 -6.60 13.09
N HIS A 408 -13.58 -6.61 11.76
CA HIS A 408 -14.21 -5.57 10.93
C HIS A 408 -15.72 -5.35 11.17
N THR A 409 -16.41 -6.30 11.79
CA THR A 409 -17.83 -6.15 12.13
C THR A 409 -18.06 -5.27 13.35
N GLY A 410 -17.03 -5.11 14.21
CA GLY A 410 -17.15 -4.43 15.50
C GLY A 410 -17.98 -5.19 16.53
N VAL A 411 -18.39 -6.44 16.25
CA VAL A 411 -19.18 -7.29 17.15
C VAL A 411 -18.23 -8.11 18.03
N VAL A 412 -17.91 -7.59 19.22
CA VAL A 412 -16.92 -8.18 20.15
C VAL A 412 -17.22 -9.65 20.46
N GLU A 413 -18.48 -10.00 20.75
CA GLU A 413 -18.87 -11.39 21.06
C GLU A 413 -18.63 -12.37 19.90
N ALA A 414 -18.74 -11.89 18.66
CA ALA A 414 -18.42 -12.69 17.49
C ALA A 414 -16.91 -12.85 17.34
N ALA A 415 -16.14 -11.77 17.52
CA ALA A 415 -14.68 -11.83 17.46
C ALA A 415 -14.08 -12.71 18.57
N ILE A 416 -14.69 -12.75 19.76
CA ILE A 416 -14.32 -13.71 20.82
C ILE A 416 -14.40 -15.14 20.30
N LYS A 417 -15.55 -15.53 19.72
CA LYS A 417 -15.74 -16.88 19.14
C LYS A 417 -14.77 -17.17 17.99
N ALA A 418 -14.46 -16.16 17.18
CA ALA A 418 -13.45 -16.26 16.14
C ALA A 418 -12.07 -16.60 16.74
N CYS A 419 -11.64 -15.88 17.78
CA CYS A 419 -10.39 -16.13 18.49
C CYS A 419 -10.35 -17.53 19.12
N GLU A 420 -11.41 -17.97 19.79
CA GLU A 420 -11.53 -19.33 20.37
C GLU A 420 -11.41 -20.42 19.30
N ARG A 421 -12.07 -20.22 18.15
CA ARG A 421 -12.00 -21.17 17.04
C ARG A 421 -10.59 -21.25 16.44
N ILE A 422 -9.90 -20.11 16.34
CA ILE A 422 -8.53 -20.07 15.84
C ILE A 422 -7.56 -20.70 16.85
N ASP A 423 -7.75 -20.52 18.15
CA ASP A 423 -6.96 -21.22 19.17
C ASP A 423 -7.01 -22.74 18.99
N ALA A 424 -8.21 -23.30 18.82
CA ALA A 424 -8.40 -24.72 18.54
C ALA A 424 -7.73 -25.18 17.22
N SER A 425 -7.87 -24.38 16.16
CA SER A 425 -7.29 -24.69 14.84
C SER A 425 -5.76 -24.65 14.87
N VAL A 426 -5.18 -23.67 15.56
CA VAL A 426 -3.73 -23.53 15.73
C VAL A 426 -3.18 -24.71 16.53
N LYS A 427 -3.87 -25.15 17.59
CA LYS A 427 -3.50 -26.34 18.36
C LYS A 427 -3.33 -27.56 17.46
N GLU A 428 -4.32 -27.86 16.63
CA GLU A 428 -4.32 -29.04 15.76
C GLU A 428 -3.14 -29.02 14.76
N VAL A 429 -2.86 -27.85 14.15
CA VAL A 429 -1.71 -27.70 13.24
C VAL A 429 -0.38 -27.83 13.97
N VAL A 430 -0.26 -27.26 15.17
CA VAL A 430 0.95 -27.37 15.99
C VAL A 430 1.22 -28.82 16.39
N GLU A 431 0.21 -29.51 16.94
CA GLU A 431 0.35 -30.89 17.39
C GLU A 431 0.80 -31.82 16.26
N GLU A 432 0.19 -31.71 15.06
CA GLU A 432 0.60 -32.51 13.91
C GLU A 432 2.00 -32.15 13.42
N THR A 433 2.34 -30.86 13.39
CA THR A 433 3.68 -30.41 12.98
C THR A 433 4.76 -30.96 13.91
N LEU A 434 4.54 -30.90 15.22
CA LEU A 434 5.45 -31.44 16.23
C LEU A 434 5.54 -32.98 16.15
N ARG A 435 4.43 -33.67 15.87
CA ARG A 435 4.41 -35.12 15.65
C ARG A 435 5.27 -35.54 14.44
N LEU A 436 5.32 -34.71 13.40
CA LEU A 436 6.19 -34.90 12.23
C LEU A 436 7.65 -34.49 12.48
N GLY A 437 7.97 -33.94 13.65
CA GLY A 437 9.30 -33.42 13.98
C GLY A 437 9.63 -32.09 13.30
N GLY A 438 8.59 -31.36 12.87
CA GLY A 438 8.70 -30.02 12.29
C GLY A 438 8.78 -28.90 13.33
N GLN A 439 8.75 -27.66 12.83
CA GLN A 439 8.86 -26.45 13.64
C GLN A 439 7.92 -25.37 13.09
N LEU A 440 7.48 -24.43 13.94
CA LEU A 440 6.55 -23.38 13.55
C LEU A 440 7.02 -21.99 13.97
N LEU A 441 6.66 -21.01 13.15
CA LEU A 441 6.45 -19.63 13.58
C LEU A 441 4.95 -19.35 13.59
N ILE A 442 4.46 -18.73 14.66
CA ILE A 442 3.07 -18.27 14.78
C ILE A 442 3.09 -16.77 14.99
N THR A 443 2.44 -16.02 14.10
CA THR A 443 2.40 -14.56 14.17
C THR A 443 1.10 -14.02 13.58
N ALA A 444 1.04 -12.70 13.36
CA ALA A 444 0.00 -12.01 12.62
C ALA A 444 0.64 -11.03 11.63
N ASP A 445 -0.13 -10.55 10.69
CA ASP A 445 0.26 -9.57 9.68
C ASP A 445 -0.05 -8.12 10.10
N HIS A 446 -1.00 -7.93 11.01
CA HIS A 446 -1.32 -6.68 11.72
C HIS A 446 -2.29 -6.94 12.89
N GLY A 447 -2.70 -5.89 13.60
CA GLY A 447 -3.77 -5.93 14.61
C GLY A 447 -5.14 -5.50 14.06
N ASN A 448 -6.20 -5.93 14.75
CA ASN A 448 -7.61 -5.58 14.53
C ASN A 448 -8.44 -5.92 15.79
N CYS A 449 -8.65 -7.21 16.06
CA CYS A 449 -9.62 -7.67 17.05
C CYS A 449 -9.21 -7.42 18.52
N GLU A 450 -8.00 -6.94 18.77
CA GLU A 450 -7.55 -6.53 20.11
C GLU A 450 -8.01 -5.11 20.51
N PHE A 451 -8.63 -4.36 19.59
CA PHE A 451 -9.23 -3.05 19.84
C PHE A 451 -10.48 -2.84 18.98
N MET A 452 -11.65 -3.13 19.55
CA MET A 452 -12.94 -3.15 18.83
C MET A 452 -13.97 -2.13 19.36
N ILE A 453 -13.64 -1.37 20.41
CA ILE A 453 -14.53 -0.35 20.98
C ILE A 453 -13.76 0.97 21.13
N ASN A 454 -14.30 2.03 20.52
CA ASN A 454 -13.78 3.39 20.65
C ASN A 454 -14.01 3.98 22.05
N ALA A 455 -13.29 5.05 22.36
CA ALA A 455 -13.43 5.74 23.65
C ALA A 455 -14.86 6.28 23.93
N ASP A 456 -15.64 6.57 22.87
CA ASP A 456 -17.03 7.01 22.95
C ASP A 456 -18.05 5.84 23.02
N GLY A 457 -17.57 4.60 22.98
CA GLY A 457 -18.38 3.38 23.01
C GLY A 457 -18.88 2.92 21.63
N SER A 458 -18.58 3.63 20.55
CA SER A 458 -18.90 3.18 19.19
C SER A 458 -18.01 2.00 18.77
N PRO A 459 -18.47 1.14 17.85
CA PRO A 459 -17.63 0.06 17.32
C PRO A 459 -16.40 0.61 16.59
N HIS A 460 -15.24 0.02 16.88
CA HIS A 460 -14.03 0.21 16.10
C HIS A 460 -13.89 -0.95 15.11
N THR A 461 -13.93 -0.64 13.82
CA THR A 461 -13.99 -1.62 12.72
C THR A 461 -12.77 -1.60 11.82
N ALA A 462 -11.74 -0.82 12.16
CA ALA A 462 -10.50 -0.69 11.40
C ALA A 462 -9.39 -1.54 12.01
N HIS A 463 -8.29 -1.71 11.27
CA HIS A 463 -7.05 -2.26 11.82
C HIS A 463 -6.43 -1.32 12.86
N THR A 464 -5.37 -1.79 13.51
CA THR A 464 -4.64 -1.00 14.51
C THR A 464 -3.16 -0.83 14.13
N THR A 465 -2.47 0.04 14.88
CA THR A 465 -1.01 0.18 14.84
C THR A 465 -0.32 -0.64 15.93
N ASN A 466 -1.04 -1.55 16.59
CA ASN A 466 -0.46 -2.35 17.68
C ASN A 466 0.57 -3.34 17.14
N LEU A 467 1.51 -3.72 18.00
CA LEU A 467 2.49 -4.77 17.69
C LEU A 467 1.78 -6.12 17.56
N VAL A 468 2.42 -7.07 16.87
CA VAL A 468 1.98 -8.46 16.81
C VAL A 468 2.99 -9.36 17.53
N ARG A 469 2.54 -10.51 18.04
CA ARG A 469 3.46 -11.52 18.61
C ARG A 469 4.08 -12.38 17.53
N LEU A 470 5.31 -12.81 17.77
CA LEU A 470 5.92 -13.96 17.11
C LEU A 470 6.22 -15.03 18.15
N PHE A 471 5.79 -16.26 17.92
CA PHE A 471 6.13 -17.43 18.72
C PHE A 471 6.94 -18.41 17.89
N TYR A 472 7.99 -18.98 18.48
CA TYR A 472 8.71 -20.12 17.90
C TYR A 472 8.34 -21.40 18.63
N VAL A 473 7.87 -22.41 17.90
CA VAL A 473 7.36 -23.66 18.46
C VAL A 473 8.10 -24.85 17.83
N ALA A 474 8.69 -25.70 18.66
CA ALA A 474 9.40 -26.91 18.27
C ALA A 474 9.42 -27.91 19.44
N ASN A 475 9.76 -29.18 19.18
CA ASN A 475 9.92 -30.18 20.25
C ASN A 475 11.06 -29.83 21.22
N GLU A 476 12.12 -29.18 20.73
CA GLU A 476 13.26 -28.74 21.52
C GLU A 476 13.47 -27.23 21.34
N THR A 477 13.26 -26.48 22.42
CA THR A 477 13.37 -25.01 22.46
C THR A 477 14.43 -24.52 23.45
N ALA A 478 15.12 -25.43 24.14
CA ALA A 478 16.17 -25.07 25.09
C ALA A 478 17.29 -24.28 24.41
N GLY A 479 17.63 -23.12 24.99
CA GLY A 479 18.64 -22.20 24.45
C GLY A 479 18.16 -21.30 23.30
N VAL A 480 16.97 -21.55 22.74
CA VAL A 480 16.41 -20.72 21.67
C VAL A 480 15.90 -19.39 22.22
N GLN A 481 16.29 -18.30 21.57
CA GLN A 481 15.76 -16.96 21.84
C GLN A 481 15.22 -16.34 20.55
N LEU A 482 14.21 -15.48 20.71
CA LEU A 482 13.73 -14.60 19.65
C LEU A 482 14.01 -13.15 20.05
N ALA A 483 14.55 -12.38 19.11
CA ALA A 483 14.64 -10.93 19.22
C ALA A 483 13.34 -10.27 18.72
N ASP A 484 12.99 -9.11 19.27
CA ASP A 484 11.97 -8.23 18.70
C ASP A 484 12.44 -7.71 17.33
N GLY A 485 11.49 -7.42 16.44
CA GLY A 485 11.80 -7.00 15.07
C GLY A 485 10.59 -6.48 14.30
N ILE A 486 10.57 -6.74 13.00
CA ILE A 486 9.51 -6.31 12.06
C ILE A 486 9.04 -7.48 11.19
N LEU A 487 7.94 -7.34 10.44
CA LEU A 487 7.43 -8.42 9.59
C LEU A 487 8.45 -8.92 8.56
N ALA A 488 9.30 -8.02 8.05
CA ALA A 488 10.37 -8.34 7.09
C ALA A 488 11.43 -9.32 7.64
N ASP A 489 11.48 -9.54 8.96
CA ASP A 489 12.43 -10.44 9.60
C ASP A 489 11.94 -11.90 9.65
N VAL A 490 10.66 -12.14 9.32
CA VAL A 490 10.06 -13.48 9.36
C VAL A 490 10.61 -14.41 8.28
N ALA A 491 10.69 -13.98 7.02
CA ALA A 491 11.26 -14.80 5.94
C ALA A 491 12.73 -15.20 6.19
N PRO A 492 13.65 -14.30 6.59
CA PRO A 492 14.99 -14.66 7.04
C PRO A 492 15.00 -15.72 8.15
N THR A 493 14.08 -15.61 9.11
CA THR A 493 13.94 -16.58 10.21
C THR A 493 13.48 -17.95 9.69
N LEU A 494 12.52 -17.99 8.77
CA LEU A 494 12.05 -19.23 8.12
C LEU A 494 13.17 -19.89 7.28
N LEU A 495 13.98 -19.10 6.57
CA LEU A 495 15.15 -19.62 5.84
C LEU A 495 16.17 -20.25 6.80
N ALA A 496 16.43 -19.61 7.95
CA ALA A 496 17.32 -20.16 8.98
C ALA A 496 16.78 -21.49 9.54
N MET A 497 15.46 -21.61 9.75
CA MET A 497 14.81 -22.85 10.18
C MET A 497 14.89 -23.96 9.11
N LEU A 498 14.78 -23.60 7.83
CA LEU A 498 14.93 -24.50 6.69
C LEU A 498 16.40 -24.90 6.41
N GLY A 499 17.37 -24.25 7.06
CA GLY A 499 18.80 -24.41 6.77
C GLY A 499 19.19 -23.89 5.40
N LEU A 500 18.48 -22.89 4.87
CA LEU A 500 18.73 -22.25 3.59
C LEU A 500 19.49 -20.93 3.77
N PRO A 501 20.40 -20.56 2.85
CA PRO A 501 21.08 -19.27 2.91
C PRO A 501 20.12 -18.13 2.63
N GLN A 502 20.27 -17.04 3.38
CA GLN A 502 19.57 -15.79 3.10
C GLN A 502 20.19 -15.10 1.87
N PRO A 503 19.40 -14.74 0.84
CA PRO A 503 19.90 -13.98 -0.30
C PRO A 503 20.16 -12.52 0.07
N SER A 504 21.06 -11.84 -0.65
CA SER A 504 21.43 -10.43 -0.38
C SER A 504 20.27 -9.45 -0.53
N GLN A 505 19.25 -9.81 -1.31
CA GLN A 505 18.06 -9.02 -1.54
C GLN A 505 17.17 -8.94 -0.28
N MET A 506 17.13 -10.00 0.55
CA MET A 506 16.43 -9.97 1.83
C MET A 506 17.27 -9.18 2.85
N THR A 507 16.84 -7.97 3.19
CA THR A 507 17.55 -7.07 4.12
C THR A 507 17.09 -7.22 5.57
N GLY A 508 15.98 -7.92 5.82
CA GLY A 508 15.57 -8.34 7.15
C GLY A 508 16.59 -9.29 7.79
N LYS A 509 16.46 -9.54 9.09
CA LYS A 509 17.38 -10.36 9.86
C LYS A 509 16.65 -11.50 10.54
N SER A 510 17.28 -12.68 10.62
CA SER A 510 16.72 -13.76 11.42
C SER A 510 16.56 -13.30 12.87
N LEU A 511 15.37 -13.49 13.43
CA LEU A 511 15.04 -13.18 14.82
C LEU A 511 15.51 -14.30 15.75
N LEU A 512 15.76 -15.48 15.19
CA LEU A 512 16.20 -16.67 15.91
C LEU A 512 17.69 -16.61 16.24
N SER A 513 18.02 -16.79 17.52
CA SER A 513 19.37 -17.10 18.01
C SER A 513 19.35 -18.39 18.83
N LYS A 514 20.48 -19.11 18.85
CA LYS A 514 20.67 -20.39 19.55
C LYS A 514 21.91 -20.35 20.42
#